data_AF-A0A936K8B6-F1
#
_entry.id   AF-A0A936K8B6-F1
#
_cell.length_a   1.000
_cell.length_b   1.000
_cell.length_c   1.000
_cell.angle_alpha   90.00
_cell.angle_beta   90.00
_cell.angle_gamma   90.00
#
_symmetry.space_group_name_H-M   'P 1'
#
loop_
_entity.id
_entity.type
_entity.pdbx_description
1 polymer ?
#
loop_
_entity_poly.entity_id
_entity_poly.type
_entity_poly.pdbx_seq_one_letter_code
_entity_poly.pdbx_strand_id
1 'polypeptide(L)'
;MRRTIVILYLALPLHQAVQAETLGRSVKELKGFYAASCAKCHGSDGSGRSPEGKRLTDPDFTDQQTMSRKSDAMMVKTIRKGIFFGVVMHPFKKRITEAEALSLVREVLRKAEKGKVIAP
;
A
#
# COMPACT_ATOMS: atom_id res chain seq x y z
N MET A 1 46.51 52.51 1.85
CA MET A 1 45.71 51.77 2.87
C MET A 1 44.84 50.75 2.14
N ARG A 2 45.33 49.51 1.98
CA ARG A 2 44.66 48.43 1.24
C ARG A 2 43.75 47.69 2.23
N ARG A 3 42.43 47.79 2.05
CA ARG A 3 41.46 46.99 2.81
C ARG A 3 41.35 45.63 2.14
N THR A 4 42.00 44.63 2.72
CA THR A 4 41.89 43.22 2.34
C THR A 4 40.49 42.74 2.71
N ILE A 5 39.62 42.54 1.72
CA ILE A 5 38.33 41.89 1.90
C ILE A 5 38.59 40.39 1.95
N VAL A 6 38.60 39.81 3.14
CA VAL A 6 38.58 38.37 3.34
C VAL A 6 37.16 37.90 3.07
N ILE A 7 36.91 37.42 1.86
CA ILE A 7 35.65 36.74 1.50
C ILE A 7 35.73 35.36 2.15
N LEU A 8 35.20 35.27 3.37
CA LEU A 8 35.00 34.01 4.08
C LEU A 8 33.91 33.24 3.32
N TYR A 9 34.30 32.27 2.49
CA TYR A 9 33.40 31.32 1.88
C TYR A 9 32.76 30.47 2.98
N LEU A 10 31.63 30.95 3.51
CA LEU A 10 30.71 30.15 4.32
C LEU A 10 30.15 29.07 3.39
N ALA A 11 30.66 27.85 3.56
CA ALA A 11 30.21 26.65 2.89
C ALA A 11 28.69 26.48 3.07
N LEU A 12 27.93 26.72 2.00
CA LEU A 12 26.55 26.26 1.92
C LEU A 12 26.58 24.72 1.98
N PRO A 13 25.90 24.08 2.94
CA PRO A 13 25.80 22.63 2.91
C PRO A 13 24.98 22.22 1.69
N LEU A 14 25.65 21.60 0.72
CA LEU A 14 25.07 20.75 -0.31
C LEU A 14 24.43 19.52 0.36
N HIS A 15 23.37 19.70 1.13
CA HIS A 15 22.65 18.59 1.75
C HIS A 15 21.15 18.84 1.71
N GLN A 16 20.60 18.88 0.50
CA GLN A 16 19.32 18.23 0.25
C GLN A 16 19.46 17.45 -1.06
N ALA A 17 19.91 16.20 -0.93
CA ALA A 17 19.59 15.20 -1.93
C ALA A 17 18.07 15.19 -2.03
N VAL A 18 17.56 15.73 -3.13
CA VAL A 18 16.17 15.59 -3.55
C VAL A 18 15.89 14.09 -3.49
N GLN A 19 15.14 13.67 -2.49
CA GLN A 19 14.65 12.31 -2.42
C GLN A 19 13.72 12.19 -3.62
N ALA A 20 14.19 11.48 -4.64
CA ALA A 20 13.34 11.00 -5.71
C ALA A 20 12.33 10.06 -5.07
N GLU A 21 11.24 10.63 -4.55
CA GLU A 21 10.07 9.88 -4.17
C GLU A 21 9.56 9.22 -5.44
N THR A 22 9.75 7.91 -5.46
CA THR A 22 9.21 6.98 -6.43
C THR A 22 7.74 7.33 -6.72
N LEU A 23 7.37 7.40 -8.00
CA LEU A 23 6.08 7.79 -8.56
C LEU A 23 4.85 7.00 -8.05
N GLY A 24 4.51 7.07 -6.76
CA GLY A 24 3.32 6.42 -6.18
C GLY A 24 3.21 6.59 -4.65
N ARG A 25 2.02 6.30 -4.10
CA ARG A 25 1.74 6.34 -2.65
C ARG A 25 2.78 5.59 -1.80
N SER A 26 3.14 6.20 -0.68
CA SER A 26 3.89 5.57 0.41
C SER A 26 3.13 4.40 1.04
N VAL A 27 3.83 3.54 1.78
CA VAL A 27 3.20 2.43 2.52
C VAL A 27 2.13 2.92 3.51
N LYS A 28 2.35 4.07 4.15
CA LYS A 28 1.37 4.68 5.06
C LYS A 28 0.08 5.08 4.32
N GLU A 29 0.21 5.70 3.15
CA GLU A 29 -0.94 6.07 2.33
C GLU A 29 -1.66 4.84 1.75
N LEU A 30 -0.93 3.78 1.40
CA LEU A 30 -1.52 2.51 0.96
C LEU A 30 -2.30 1.82 2.08
N LYS A 31 -1.80 1.85 3.32
CA LYS A 31 -2.54 1.41 4.50
C LYS A 31 -3.82 2.24 4.69
N GLY A 32 -3.73 3.56 4.60
CA GLY A 32 -4.91 4.44 4.64
C GLY A 32 -5.92 4.13 3.53
N PHE A 33 -5.44 3.88 2.31
CA PHE A 33 -6.27 3.47 1.19
C PHE A 33 -6.98 2.13 1.45
N TYR A 34 -6.28 1.16 2.03
CA TYR A 34 -6.85 -0.12 2.44
C TYR A 34 -7.97 0.07 3.47
N ALA A 35 -7.74 0.89 4.49
CA ALA A 35 -8.73 1.19 5.52
C ALA A 35 -10.01 1.77 4.92
N ALA A 36 -9.86 2.75 4.02
CA ALA A 36 -10.98 3.45 3.40
C ALA A 36 -11.73 2.63 2.34
N SER A 37 -11.06 1.67 1.69
CA SER A 37 -11.58 1.05 0.45
C SER A 37 -11.73 -0.46 0.51
N CYS A 38 -11.07 -1.15 1.44
CA CYS A 38 -10.95 -2.61 1.47
C CYS A 38 -11.46 -3.20 2.78
N ALA A 39 -11.21 -2.51 3.90
CA ALA A 39 -11.42 -3.05 5.24
C ALA A 39 -12.87 -3.40 5.58
N LYS A 40 -13.86 -2.79 4.91
CA LYS A 40 -15.28 -3.11 5.11
C LYS A 40 -15.58 -4.58 4.84
N CYS A 41 -14.96 -5.17 3.82
CA CYS A 41 -15.17 -6.59 3.48
C CYS A 41 -13.98 -7.43 3.98
N HIS A 42 -12.76 -7.01 3.69
CA HIS A 42 -11.56 -7.77 4.04
C HIS A 42 -11.15 -7.67 5.53
N GLY A 43 -11.87 -6.91 6.34
CA GLY A 43 -11.55 -6.67 7.75
C GLY A 43 -10.46 -5.60 7.93
N SER A 44 -10.41 -4.99 9.12
CA SER A 44 -9.39 -3.98 9.44
C SER A 44 -7.98 -4.56 9.55
N ASP A 45 -7.87 -5.86 9.81
CA ASP A 45 -6.62 -6.62 9.91
C ASP A 45 -6.32 -7.49 8.67
N GLY A 46 -7.21 -7.50 7.67
CA GLY A 46 -7.05 -8.34 6.48
C GLY A 46 -7.50 -9.80 6.64
N SER A 47 -8.14 -10.16 7.76
CA SER A 47 -8.56 -11.55 8.00
C SER A 47 -9.79 -12.00 7.18
N GLY A 48 -10.51 -11.08 6.53
CA GLY A 48 -11.77 -11.36 5.86
C GLY A 48 -12.92 -11.73 6.81
N ARG A 49 -12.74 -11.54 8.14
CA ARG A 49 -13.71 -11.99 9.16
C ARG A 49 -14.75 -10.96 9.56
N SER A 50 -14.82 -9.83 8.86
CA SER A 50 -15.92 -8.87 8.99
C SER A 50 -17.27 -9.57 8.69
N PRO A 51 -18.42 -9.04 9.16
CA PRO A 51 -19.72 -9.60 8.81
C PRO A 51 -19.91 -9.76 7.30
N GLU A 52 -19.52 -8.76 6.52
CA GLU A 52 -19.55 -8.79 5.06
C GLU A 52 -18.57 -9.80 4.47
N GLY A 53 -17.33 -9.85 4.97
CA GLY A 53 -16.30 -10.77 4.50
C GLY A 53 -16.67 -12.23 4.72
N LYS A 54 -17.31 -12.57 5.84
CA LYS A 54 -17.86 -13.90 6.08
C LYS A 54 -18.98 -14.25 5.09
N ARG A 55 -19.88 -13.30 4.80
CA ARG A 55 -20.98 -13.50 3.84
C ARG A 55 -20.45 -13.72 2.41
N LEU A 56 -19.34 -13.07 2.08
CA LEU A 56 -18.72 -13.09 0.76
C LEU A 56 -17.64 -14.17 0.61
N THR A 57 -17.29 -14.87 1.69
CA THR A 57 -16.15 -15.81 1.74
C THR A 57 -14.85 -15.13 1.30
N ASP A 58 -14.59 -13.95 1.85
CA ASP A 58 -13.39 -13.17 1.54
C ASP A 58 -12.12 -13.95 1.93
N PRO A 59 -11.03 -13.80 1.16
CA PRO A 59 -9.76 -14.43 1.49
C PRO A 59 -9.20 -13.89 2.81
N ASP A 60 -8.63 -14.78 3.61
CA ASP A 60 -7.85 -14.44 4.80
C ASP A 60 -6.41 -14.10 4.38
N PHE A 61 -6.07 -12.81 4.34
CA PHE A 61 -4.71 -12.35 3.98
C PHE A 61 -3.69 -12.61 5.10
N THR A 62 -4.15 -12.98 6.30
CA THR A 62 -3.29 -13.28 7.44
C THR A 62 -2.81 -14.73 7.44
N ASP A 63 -3.41 -15.58 6.59
CA ASP A 63 -2.91 -16.93 6.30
C ASP A 63 -1.74 -16.87 5.30
N GLN A 64 -0.53 -16.78 5.85
CA GLN A 64 0.71 -16.69 5.08
C GLN A 64 0.98 -17.93 4.22
N GLN A 65 0.51 -19.11 4.65
CA GLN A 65 0.66 -20.33 3.84
C GLN A 65 -0.19 -20.22 2.58
N THR A 66 -1.44 -19.79 2.70
CA THR A 66 -2.32 -19.57 1.55
C THR A 66 -1.81 -18.42 0.67
N MET A 67 -1.35 -17.33 1.27
CA MET A 67 -0.83 -16.15 0.55
C MET A 67 0.47 -16.43 -0.22
N SER A 68 1.33 -17.32 0.29
CA SER A 68 2.56 -17.72 -0.41
C SER A 68 2.29 -18.40 -1.75
N ARG A 69 1.13 -19.06 -1.90
CA ARG A 69 0.72 -19.77 -3.12
C ARG A 69 0.05 -18.87 -4.15
N LYS A 70 -0.26 -17.62 -3.79
CA LYS A 70 -0.90 -16.64 -4.68
C LYS A 70 0.15 -15.80 -5.40
N SER A 71 -0.03 -15.62 -6.70
CA SER A 71 0.80 -14.72 -7.52
C SER A 71 0.48 -13.26 -7.24
N ASP A 72 1.52 -12.44 -7.04
CA ASP A 72 1.39 -10.98 -6.95
C ASP A 72 0.67 -10.39 -8.16
N ALA A 73 1.05 -10.82 -9.37
CA ALA A 73 0.48 -10.31 -10.61
C ALA A 73 -1.03 -10.61 -10.69
N MET A 74 -1.45 -11.79 -10.22
CA MET A 74 -2.87 -12.13 -10.17
C MET A 74 -3.61 -11.26 -9.14
N MET A 75 -3.03 -11.04 -7.96
CA MET A 75 -3.63 -10.16 -6.95
C MET A 75 -3.74 -8.72 -7.46
N VAL A 76 -2.70 -8.18 -8.10
CA VAL A 76 -2.72 -6.85 -8.73
C VAL A 76 -3.81 -6.76 -9.79
N LYS A 77 -3.92 -7.77 -10.66
CA LYS A 77 -4.97 -7.85 -11.68
C LYS A 77 -6.35 -7.83 -11.04
N THR A 78 -6.57 -8.62 -9.99
CA THR A 78 -7.82 -8.69 -9.24
C THR A 78 -8.15 -7.33 -8.60
N ILE A 79 -7.22 -6.68 -7.92
CA ILE A 79 -7.40 -5.33 -7.33
C ILE A 79 -7.84 -4.33 -8.40
N ARG A 80 -7.18 -4.33 -9.56
CA ARG A 80 -7.47 -3.34 -10.59
C ARG A 80 -8.75 -3.64 -11.37
N LYS A 81 -9.04 -4.91 -11.66
CA LYS A 81 -10.17 -5.31 -12.51
C LYS A 81 -11.44 -5.72 -11.75
N GLY A 82 -11.33 -5.98 -10.45
CA GLY A 82 -12.44 -6.48 -9.64
C GLY A 82 -12.79 -7.94 -9.93
N ILE A 83 -13.77 -8.44 -9.17
CA ILE A 83 -14.42 -9.74 -9.36
C ILE A 83 -15.92 -9.47 -9.40
N PHE A 84 -16.61 -9.99 -10.42
CA PHE A 84 -18.04 -9.78 -10.64
C PHE A 84 -18.88 -11.07 -10.55
N PHE A 85 -18.23 -12.24 -10.56
CA PHE A 85 -18.92 -13.53 -10.48
C PHE A 85 -18.78 -14.11 -9.07
N GLY A 86 -19.91 -14.37 -8.41
CA GLY A 86 -19.99 -14.97 -7.07
C GLY A 86 -19.69 -13.98 -5.92
N VAL A 87 -18.58 -13.25 -6.00
CA VAL A 87 -18.15 -12.27 -4.98
C VAL A 87 -17.94 -10.92 -5.67
N VAL A 88 -18.64 -9.87 -5.23
CA VAL A 88 -18.53 -8.55 -5.85
C VAL A 88 -17.41 -7.75 -5.19
N MET A 89 -16.25 -7.70 -5.84
CA MET A 89 -15.16 -6.79 -5.50
C MET A 89 -15.03 -5.75 -6.61
N HIS A 90 -15.31 -4.49 -6.29
CA HIS A 90 -15.27 -3.40 -7.27
C HIS A 90 -13.85 -3.20 -7.84
N PRO A 91 -13.71 -2.79 -9.12
CA PRO A 91 -12.42 -2.50 -9.72
C PRO A 91 -11.81 -1.20 -9.17
N PHE A 92 -10.51 -1.23 -8.83
CA PHE A 92 -9.78 -0.04 -8.38
C PHE A 92 -8.85 0.57 -9.43
N LYS A 93 -8.87 0.11 -10.70
CA LYS A 93 -7.96 0.61 -11.76
C LYS A 93 -7.92 2.13 -11.96
N LYS A 94 -9.00 2.85 -11.61
CA LYS A 94 -9.08 4.32 -11.72
C LYS A 94 -8.61 5.05 -10.46
N ARG A 95 -8.34 4.32 -9.37
CA ARG A 95 -7.95 4.86 -8.05
C ARG A 95 -6.53 4.49 -7.64
N ILE A 96 -5.92 3.49 -8.28
CA ILE A 96 -4.58 3.03 -7.95
C ILE A 96 -3.85 2.60 -9.22
N THR A 97 -2.57 2.97 -9.34
CA THR A 97 -1.72 2.54 -10.45
C THR A 97 -1.33 1.07 -10.33
N GLU A 98 -0.68 0.53 -11.35
CA GLU A 98 -0.15 -0.84 -11.29
C GLU A 98 0.95 -1.00 -10.23
N ALA A 99 1.88 -0.03 -10.19
CA ALA A 99 2.96 -0.01 -9.23
C ALA A 99 2.43 0.11 -7.79
N GLU A 100 1.46 1.00 -7.54
CA GLU A 100 0.83 1.15 -6.23
C GLU A 100 0.03 -0.10 -5.83
N ALA A 101 -0.65 -0.76 -6.77
CA ALA A 101 -1.35 -2.02 -6.48
C ALA A 101 -0.36 -3.13 -6.13
N LEU A 102 0.80 -3.18 -6.79
CA LEU A 102 1.85 -4.12 -6.45
C LEU A 102 2.43 -3.85 -5.05
N SER A 103 2.70 -2.58 -4.74
CA SER A 103 3.13 -2.17 -3.40
C SER A 103 2.06 -2.47 -2.34
N LEU A 104 0.78 -2.26 -2.64
CA LEU A 104 -0.32 -2.64 -1.75
C LEU A 104 -0.28 -4.15 -1.45
N VAL A 105 -0.08 -4.99 -2.47
CA VAL A 105 0.02 -6.44 -2.28
C VAL A 105 1.23 -6.79 -1.39
N ARG A 106 2.42 -6.30 -1.72
CA ARG A 106 3.67 -6.72 -1.07
C ARG A 106 3.89 -6.11 0.31
N GLU A 107 3.58 -4.84 0.47
CA GLU A 107 3.90 -4.07 1.67
C GLU A 107 2.75 -4.02 2.67
N VAL A 108 1.52 -4.34 2.24
CA VAL A 108 0.34 -4.31 3.09
C VAL A 108 -0.29 -5.68 3.21
N LEU A 109 -0.78 -6.26 2.11
CA LEU A 109 -1.56 -7.51 2.18
C LEU A 109 -0.72 -8.72 2.60
N ARG A 110 0.49 -8.88 2.06
CA ARG A 110 1.42 -9.96 2.44
C ARG A 110 1.99 -9.83 3.84
N LYS A 111 1.85 -8.66 4.46
CA LYS A 111 2.30 -8.37 5.83
C LYS A 111 1.13 -8.26 6.81
N ALA A 112 -0.08 -8.62 6.38
CA ALA A 112 -1.26 -8.64 7.23
C ALA A 112 -1.09 -9.70 8.31
N GLU A 113 -1.47 -9.36 9.54
CA GLU A 113 -1.37 -10.24 10.69
C GLU A 113 -2.70 -10.22 11.44
N LYS A 114 -3.17 -11.40 11.83
CA LYS A 114 -4.46 -11.55 12.48
C LYS A 114 -4.52 -10.73 13.77
N GLY A 115 -5.56 -9.91 13.90
CA GLY A 115 -5.77 -9.03 15.05
C GLY A 115 -4.91 -7.76 15.06
N LYS A 116 -4.02 -7.54 14.08
CA LYS A 116 -3.26 -6.29 13.93
C LYS A 116 -3.90 -5.42 12.86
N VAL A 117 -4.38 -4.25 13.26
CA VAL A 117 -5.00 -3.30 12.32
C VAL A 117 -3.96 -2.85 11.29
N ILE A 118 -4.31 -2.96 10.01
CA ILE A 118 -3.43 -2.63 8.89
C ILE A 118 -3.10 -1.13 8.87
N ALA A 119 -4.09 -0.28 9.14
CA ALA A 119 -3.96 1.16 9.20
C ALA A 119 -4.28 1.66 10.61
N PRO A 120 -3.28 2.06 11.40
CA PRO A 120 -3.50 2.68 12.70
C PRO A 120 -4.11 4.08 12.56
#